data_AF-A0A069ISL3-F1
#
_entry.id   AF-A0A069ISL3-F1
#
_cell.length_a   1.000
_cell.length_b   1.000
_cell.length_c   1.000
_cell.angle_alpha   90.00
_cell.angle_beta   90.00
_cell.angle_gamma   90.00
#
_symmetry.space_group_name_H-M   'P 1'
#
loop_
_entity.id
_entity.type
_entity.pdbx_description
1 polymer ?
#
loop_
_entity_poly.entity_id
_entity_poly.type
_entity_poly.pdbx_seq_one_letter_code
_entity_poly.pdbx_strand_id
1 'polypeptide(L)'
;MTASSPKNARLPRRLLVGFGFGAVMGAAGYVFGRTVLPQLIGPDALDGLNLRWSDALAALTGIALMIGAGAVMVISLDPRRLARMYHLEEPASSEEVGQARFQAAVLGFSGFILLLPLAFSLAGLAGGMAMGLIILLFAVHTVLNIRMWRGVDELLRRTTLEAATATFFLGQGLLFLWAAAERLSLLPPLTAWDVYAVLMTLYLFVSAVVSARRGLA
;
A
#
# COMPACT_ATOMS: atom_id res chain seq x y z
N MET A 1 4.28 20.51 45.84
CA MET A 1 3.49 19.56 45.03
C MET A 1 2.60 20.36 44.10
N THR A 2 2.95 20.49 42.83
CA THR A 2 2.11 21.13 41.81
C THR A 2 1.95 20.14 40.67
N ALA A 3 0.75 19.56 40.57
CA ALA A 3 0.37 18.66 39.50
C ALA A 3 0.33 19.46 38.19
N SER A 4 1.20 19.09 37.24
CA SER A 4 1.14 19.58 35.88
C SER A 4 -0.07 18.95 35.19
N SER A 5 -0.99 19.80 34.73
CA SER A 5 -2.14 19.46 33.92
C SER A 5 -1.73 18.66 32.67
N PRO A 6 -2.49 17.63 32.24
CA PRO A 6 -2.11 16.84 31.08
C PRO A 6 -2.17 17.71 29.83
N LYS A 7 -1.01 17.92 29.18
CA LYS A 7 -0.93 18.57 27.88
C LYS A 7 -1.83 17.80 26.92
N ASN A 8 -2.92 18.45 26.49
CA ASN A 8 -3.78 18.02 25.40
C ASN A 8 -2.94 17.43 24.27
N ALA A 9 -3.01 16.11 24.08
CA ALA A 9 -2.43 15.42 22.95
C ALA A 9 -3.19 15.83 21.70
N ARG A 10 -2.89 17.02 21.17
CA ARG A 10 -3.42 17.49 19.90
C ARG A 10 -2.90 16.52 18.84
N LEU A 11 -3.80 15.72 18.26
CA LEU A 11 -3.51 14.96 17.05
C LEU A 11 -2.78 15.89 16.08
N PRO A 12 -1.54 15.54 15.67
CA PRO A 12 -0.74 16.46 14.88
C PRO A 12 -1.53 16.82 13.62
N ARG A 13 -1.74 18.12 13.40
CA ARG A 13 -2.55 18.69 12.31
C ARG A 13 -2.30 18.02 10.95
N ARG A 14 -1.09 17.53 10.71
CA ARG A 14 -0.68 16.76 9.53
C ARG A 14 -1.43 15.43 9.37
N LEU A 15 -1.74 14.71 10.45
CA LEU A 15 -2.57 13.49 10.41
C LEU A 15 -4.03 13.80 10.07
N LEU A 16 -4.59 14.90 10.61
CA LEU A 16 -5.94 15.34 10.25
C LEU A 16 -6.02 15.79 8.79
N VAL A 17 -4.99 16.48 8.30
CA VAL A 17 -4.89 16.86 6.88
C VAL A 17 -4.70 15.62 5.99
N GLY A 18 -3.88 14.65 6.40
CA GLY A 18 -3.68 13.39 5.68
C GLY A 18 -4.95 12.53 5.63
N PHE A 19 -5.67 12.44 6.75
CA PHE A 19 -6.97 11.77 6.82
C PHE A 19 -8.03 12.48 5.97
N GLY A 20 -8.10 13.82 6.04
CA GLY A 20 -8.99 14.62 5.20
C GLY A 20 -8.68 14.47 3.71
N PHE A 21 -7.41 14.49 3.33
CA PHE A 21 -6.98 14.24 1.96
C PHE A 21 -7.32 12.81 1.50
N GLY A 22 -7.09 11.81 2.35
CA GLY A 22 -7.47 10.42 2.08
C GLY A 22 -8.98 10.26 1.90
N ALA A 23 -9.80 10.92 2.73
CA ALA A 23 -11.25 10.92 2.60
C ALA A 23 -11.72 11.60 1.30
N VAL A 24 -11.12 12.74 0.93
CA VAL A 24 -11.42 13.45 -0.32
C VAL A 24 -11.02 12.63 -1.54
N MET A 25 -9.82 12.05 -1.54
CA MET A 25 -9.36 11.19 -2.64
C MET A 25 -10.18 9.90 -2.73
N GLY A 26 -10.59 9.32 -1.60
CA GLY A 26 -11.49 8.17 -1.55
C GLY A 26 -12.88 8.50 -2.12
N ALA A 27 -13.44 9.64 -1.74
CA ALA A 27 -14.72 10.12 -2.29
C ALA A 27 -14.61 10.43 -3.79
N ALA A 28 -13.54 11.10 -4.23
CA ALA A 28 -13.28 11.37 -5.64
C ALA A 28 -13.13 10.08 -6.45
N GLY A 29 -12.40 9.09 -5.92
CA GLY A 29 -12.26 7.77 -6.53
C GLY A 29 -13.57 7.01 -6.62
N TYR A 30 -14.41 7.07 -5.57
CA TYR A 30 -15.76 6.48 -5.58
C TYR A 30 -16.66 7.11 -6.64
N VAL A 31 -16.67 8.45 -6.72
CA VAL A 31 -17.45 9.19 -7.72
C VAL A 31 -16.95 8.84 -9.12
N PHE A 32 -15.63 8.92 -9.36
CA PHE A 32 -15.04 8.57 -10.64
C PHE A 32 -15.38 7.14 -11.06
N GLY A 33 -15.25 6.16 -10.17
CA GLY A 33 -15.57 4.75 -10.43
C GLY A 33 -17.05 4.52 -10.72
N ARG A 34 -17.95 5.31 -10.13
CA ARG A 34 -19.40 5.17 -10.31
C ARG A 34 -19.94 5.92 -11.54
N THR A 35 -19.37 7.07 -11.89
CA THR A 35 -19.94 7.95 -12.91
C THR A 35 -19.12 8.03 -14.18
N VAL A 36 -17.79 8.11 -14.05
CA VAL A 36 -16.90 8.35 -15.20
C VAL A 36 -16.43 7.04 -15.81
N LEU A 37 -16.07 6.06 -14.98
CA LEU A 37 -15.58 4.77 -15.46
C LEU A 37 -16.61 4.07 -16.37
N PRO A 38 -17.90 3.93 -16.03
CA PRO A 38 -18.88 3.27 -16.90
C PRO A 38 -19.12 4.00 -18.23
N GLN A 39 -18.89 5.33 -18.28
CA GLN A 39 -18.98 6.09 -19.53
C GLN A 39 -17.79 5.83 -20.47
N LEU A 40 -16.63 5.44 -19.92
CA LEU A 40 -15.42 5.18 -20.70
C LEU A 40 -15.33 3.75 -21.21
N ILE A 41 -15.76 2.76 -20.41
CA ILE A 41 -15.65 1.34 -20.76
C ILE A 41 -16.97 0.70 -21.20
N GLY A 42 -18.09 1.43 -21.08
CA GLY A 42 -19.44 0.95 -21.38
C GLY A 42 -20.21 0.61 -20.09
N PRO A 43 -21.51 0.93 -20.02
CA PRO A 43 -22.31 0.76 -18.81
C PRO A 43 -22.40 -0.71 -18.35
N ASP A 44 -22.37 -1.64 -19.29
CA ASP A 44 -22.51 -3.08 -19.04
C ASP A 44 -21.15 -3.80 -18.93
N ALA A 45 -20.02 -3.09 -19.08
CA ALA A 45 -18.69 -3.70 -19.12
C ALA A 45 -18.25 -4.33 -17.79
N LEU A 46 -18.92 -3.96 -16.70
CA LEU A 46 -18.73 -4.52 -15.36
C LEU A 46 -19.90 -5.42 -14.93
N ASP A 47 -20.97 -5.48 -15.73
CA ASP A 47 -22.15 -6.28 -15.42
C ASP A 47 -21.83 -7.77 -15.62
N GLY A 48 -22.02 -8.57 -14.57
CA GLY A 48 -21.65 -9.98 -14.50
C GLY A 48 -20.29 -10.25 -13.86
N LEU A 49 -19.48 -9.22 -13.59
CA LEU A 49 -18.27 -9.34 -12.77
C LEU A 49 -18.63 -9.15 -11.30
N ASN A 50 -18.29 -10.12 -10.44
CA ASN A 50 -18.52 -10.03 -9.00
C ASN A 50 -17.46 -9.15 -8.32
N LEU A 51 -17.39 -7.88 -8.74
CA LEU A 51 -16.41 -6.89 -8.27
C LEU A 51 -16.86 -6.27 -6.96
N ARG A 52 -15.97 -6.30 -5.98
CA ARG A 52 -16.18 -5.77 -4.64
C ARG A 52 -15.38 -4.48 -4.48
N TRP A 53 -15.77 -3.66 -3.50
CA TRP A 53 -15.03 -2.42 -3.20
C TRP A 53 -13.57 -2.70 -2.82
N SER A 54 -13.29 -3.88 -2.25
CA SER A 54 -11.95 -4.36 -1.91
C SER A 54 -11.11 -4.67 -3.15
N ASP A 55 -11.72 -5.11 -4.26
CA ASP A 55 -11.02 -5.27 -5.54
C ASP A 55 -10.56 -3.92 -6.10
N ALA A 56 -11.42 -2.91 -6.02
CA ALA A 56 -11.04 -1.55 -6.42
C ALA A 56 -9.91 -0.99 -5.53
N LEU A 57 -9.97 -1.22 -4.22
CA LEU A 57 -8.94 -0.78 -3.28
C LEU A 57 -7.60 -1.49 -3.52
N ALA A 58 -7.63 -2.81 -3.72
CA ALA A 58 -6.46 -3.60 -4.09
C ALA A 58 -5.90 -3.17 -5.44
N ALA A 59 -6.77 -2.88 -6.42
CA ALA A 59 -6.38 -2.39 -7.73
C ALA A 59 -5.66 -1.04 -7.67
N LEU A 60 -6.26 -0.06 -6.99
CA LEU A 60 -5.67 1.25 -6.75
C LEU A 60 -4.32 1.13 -6.06
N THR A 61 -4.24 0.29 -5.02
CA THR A 61 -3.01 0.05 -4.27
C THR A 61 -1.93 -0.59 -5.15
N GLY A 62 -2.27 -1.63 -5.89
CA GLY A 62 -1.35 -2.35 -6.77
C GLY A 62 -0.81 -1.45 -7.89
N ILE A 63 -1.69 -0.67 -8.53
CA ILE A 63 -1.32 0.30 -9.56
C ILE A 63 -0.43 1.40 -8.97
N ALA A 64 -0.75 1.94 -7.79
CA ALA A 64 0.08 2.96 -7.15
C ALA A 64 1.50 2.45 -6.84
N LEU A 65 1.63 1.21 -6.37
CA LEU A 65 2.93 0.57 -6.16
C LEU A 65 3.71 0.42 -7.46
N MET A 66 3.04 0.00 -8.54
CA MET A 66 3.66 -0.13 -9.87
C MET A 66 4.08 1.23 -10.45
N ILE A 67 3.27 2.28 -10.27
CA ILE A 67 3.63 3.65 -10.68
C ILE A 67 4.83 4.14 -9.87
N GLY A 68 4.83 3.94 -8.55
CA GLY A 68 5.97 4.28 -7.69
C GLY A 68 7.25 3.57 -8.12
N ALA A 69 7.15 2.27 -8.40
CA ALA A 69 8.25 1.48 -8.94
C ALA A 69 8.77 2.02 -10.28
N GLY A 70 7.86 2.34 -11.21
CA GLY A 70 8.21 2.95 -12.50
C GLY A 70 8.89 4.30 -12.35
N ALA A 71 8.39 5.16 -11.44
CA ALA A 71 8.98 6.45 -11.15
C ALA A 71 10.42 6.31 -10.63
N VAL A 72 10.66 5.42 -9.65
CA VAL A 72 12.00 5.15 -9.12
C VAL A 72 12.90 4.56 -10.21
N MET A 73 12.39 3.66 -11.05
CA MET A 73 13.14 3.08 -12.17
C MET A 73 13.59 4.18 -13.15
N VAL A 74 12.71 5.11 -13.52
CA VAL A 74 13.04 6.25 -14.39
C VAL A 74 14.04 7.20 -13.72
N ILE A 75 13.85 7.52 -12.44
CA ILE A 75 14.80 8.35 -11.67
C ILE A 75 16.18 7.71 -11.63
N SER A 76 16.26 6.39 -11.47
CA SER A 76 17.52 5.63 -11.43
C SER A 76 18.32 5.61 -12.75
N LEU A 77 17.76 6.13 -13.85
CA LEU A 77 18.50 6.28 -15.12
C LEU A 77 19.48 7.46 -15.06
N ASP A 78 19.25 8.42 -14.18
CA ASP A 78 20.12 9.59 -13.98
C ASP A 78 20.67 9.58 -12.54
N PRO A 79 21.96 9.23 -12.36
CA PRO A 79 22.61 9.19 -11.04
C PRO A 79 22.48 10.48 -10.24
N ARG A 80 22.36 11.64 -10.90
CA ARG A 80 22.19 12.94 -10.22
C ARG A 80 20.76 13.14 -9.72
N ARG A 81 19.76 12.63 -10.45
CA ARG A 81 18.37 12.61 -9.96
C ARG A 81 18.22 11.68 -8.78
N LEU A 82 18.85 10.50 -8.86
CA LEU A 82 18.84 9.55 -7.75
C LEU A 82 19.56 10.10 -6.51
N ALA A 83 20.72 10.74 -6.68
CA ALA A 83 21.43 11.43 -5.60
C ALA A 83 20.55 12.48 -4.90
N ARG A 84 19.80 13.29 -5.66
CA ARG A 84 18.85 14.25 -5.07
C ARG A 84 17.72 13.60 -4.29
N MET A 85 17.23 12.45 -4.76
CA MET A 85 16.18 11.68 -4.07
C MET A 85 16.69 11.09 -2.75
N TYR A 86 17.94 10.65 -2.70
CA TYR A 86 18.57 10.11 -1.48
C TYR A 86 19.34 11.16 -0.66
N HIS A 87 19.28 12.44 -1.04
CA HIS A 87 20.02 13.52 -0.40
C HIS A 87 21.54 13.27 -0.31
N LEU A 88 22.13 12.67 -1.34
CA LEU A 88 23.56 12.43 -1.47
C LEU A 88 24.28 13.70 -1.96
N GLU A 89 25.49 13.94 -1.46
CA GLU A 89 26.35 15.06 -1.88
C GLU A 89 26.96 14.84 -3.26
N GLU A 90 27.24 13.57 -3.60
CA GLU A 90 27.82 13.16 -4.87
C GLU A 90 26.78 12.41 -5.75
N PRO A 91 27.00 12.33 -7.08
CA PRO A 91 26.19 11.49 -7.95
C PRO A 91 26.17 10.04 -7.46
N ALA A 92 25.00 9.40 -7.53
CA ALA A 92 24.83 8.05 -7.01
C ALA A 92 25.79 7.05 -7.68
N SER A 93 26.43 6.22 -6.88
CA SER A 93 27.29 5.13 -7.31
C SER A 93 26.50 4.07 -8.08
N SER A 94 27.21 3.22 -8.83
CA SER A 94 26.60 2.09 -9.54
C SER A 94 25.90 1.10 -8.61
N GLU A 95 26.40 0.94 -7.38
CA GLU A 95 25.81 0.09 -6.36
C GLU A 95 24.48 0.65 -5.85
N GLU A 96 24.42 1.95 -5.53
CA GLU A 96 23.19 2.64 -5.11
C GLU A 96 22.13 2.63 -6.20
N VAL A 97 22.53 2.84 -7.46
CA VAL A 97 21.63 2.70 -8.61
C VAL A 97 21.10 1.27 -8.72
N GLY A 98 21.97 0.26 -8.57
CA GLY A 98 21.57 -1.14 -8.59
C GLY A 98 20.58 -1.49 -7.47
N GLN A 99 20.84 -1.00 -6.26
CA GLN A 99 19.98 -1.19 -5.10
C GLN A 99 18.63 -0.49 -5.28
N ALA A 100 18.61 0.76 -5.76
CA ALA A 100 17.38 1.50 -6.03
C ALA A 100 16.50 0.78 -7.07
N ARG A 101 17.11 0.28 -8.16
CA ARG A 101 16.40 -0.52 -9.18
C ARG A 101 15.87 -1.83 -8.63
N PHE A 102 16.64 -2.51 -7.78
CA PHE A 102 16.19 -3.72 -7.12
C PHE A 102 15.00 -3.46 -6.20
N GLN A 103 15.05 -2.42 -5.36
CA GLN A 103 13.93 -2.01 -4.51
C GLN A 103 12.70 -1.64 -5.35
N ALA A 104 12.87 -0.89 -6.43
CA ALA A 104 11.80 -0.55 -7.36
C ALA A 104 11.18 -1.81 -8.00
N ALA A 105 12.00 -2.77 -8.42
CA ALA A 105 11.51 -4.03 -8.97
C ALA A 105 10.69 -4.83 -7.95
N VAL A 106 11.14 -4.91 -6.69
CA VAL A 106 10.39 -5.58 -5.61
C VAL A 106 9.09 -4.85 -5.29
N LEU A 107 9.10 -3.52 -5.29
CA LEU A 107 7.90 -2.70 -5.09
C LEU A 107 6.87 -2.93 -6.21
N GLY A 108 7.33 -2.92 -7.47
CA GLY A 108 6.48 -3.19 -8.63
C GLY A 108 5.94 -4.61 -8.61
N PHE A 109 6.76 -5.59 -8.21
CA PHE A 109 6.33 -6.99 -8.08
C PHE A 109 5.30 -7.17 -6.95
N SER A 110 5.41 -6.39 -5.87
CA SER A 110 4.40 -6.34 -4.81
C SER A 110 3.05 -5.86 -5.34
N GLY A 111 3.06 -4.79 -6.14
CA GLY A 111 1.86 -4.28 -6.80
C GLY A 111 1.26 -5.29 -7.78
N PHE A 112 2.12 -5.94 -8.57
CA PHE A 112 1.71 -6.98 -9.51
C PHE A 112 1.02 -8.17 -8.81
N ILE A 113 1.65 -8.73 -7.77
CA ILE A 113 1.06 -9.87 -7.02
C ILE A 113 -0.28 -9.49 -6.41
N LEU A 114 -0.43 -8.27 -5.88
CA LEU A 114 -1.68 -7.79 -5.32
C LEU A 114 -2.83 -7.76 -6.35
N LEU A 115 -2.52 -7.55 -7.63
CA LEU A 115 -3.50 -7.52 -8.72
C LEU A 115 -3.87 -8.92 -9.25
N LEU A 116 -3.07 -9.95 -8.97
CA LEU A 116 -3.24 -11.28 -9.56
C LEU A 116 -4.57 -11.97 -9.21
N PRO A 117 -5.06 -11.98 -7.95
CA PRO A 117 -6.33 -12.63 -7.64
C PRO A 117 -7.47 -12.07 -8.48
N LEU A 118 -7.52 -10.74 -8.64
CA LEU A 118 -8.48 -10.04 -9.47
C LEU A 118 -8.30 -10.42 -10.95
N ALA A 119 -7.09 -10.31 -11.48
CA ALA A 119 -6.81 -10.63 -12.88
C ALA A 119 -7.14 -12.08 -13.25
N PHE A 120 -6.81 -13.04 -12.39
CA PHE A 120 -7.11 -14.45 -12.59
C PHE A 120 -8.60 -14.75 -12.51
N SER A 121 -9.32 -14.09 -11.59
CA SER A 121 -10.78 -14.20 -11.52
C SER A 121 -11.43 -13.66 -12.79
N LEU A 122 -10.98 -12.52 -13.31
CA LEU A 122 -11.49 -11.92 -14.55
C LEU A 122 -11.17 -12.76 -15.79
N ALA A 123 -10.01 -13.42 -15.79
CA ALA A 123 -9.60 -14.33 -16.87
C ALA A 123 -10.28 -15.72 -16.82
N GLY A 124 -11.09 -15.99 -15.78
CA GLY A 124 -11.74 -17.30 -15.61
C GLY A 124 -10.76 -18.44 -15.34
N LEU A 125 -9.59 -18.15 -14.76
CA LEU A 125 -8.56 -19.15 -14.49
C LEU A 125 -9.04 -20.13 -13.41
N ALA A 126 -8.82 -21.43 -13.62
CA ALA A 126 -9.18 -22.45 -12.64
C ALA A 126 -8.53 -22.16 -11.28
N GLY A 127 -9.34 -22.15 -10.20
CA GLY A 127 -8.90 -21.68 -8.88
C GLY A 127 -7.65 -22.38 -8.33
N GLY A 128 -7.52 -23.70 -8.52
CA GLY A 128 -6.32 -24.44 -8.11
C GLY A 128 -5.05 -24.00 -8.85
N MET A 129 -5.17 -23.71 -10.15
CA MET A 129 -4.05 -23.21 -10.96
C MET A 129 -3.69 -21.77 -10.58
N ALA A 130 -4.69 -20.91 -10.43
CA ALA A 130 -4.53 -19.53 -9.98
C ALA A 130 -3.81 -19.47 -8.63
N MET A 131 -4.24 -20.29 -7.65
CA MET A 131 -3.62 -20.37 -6.34
C MET A 131 -2.20 -20.91 -6.42
N GLY A 132 -1.94 -21.96 -7.20
CA GLY A 132 -0.60 -22.51 -7.41
C GLY A 132 0.39 -21.47 -7.94
N LEU A 133 -0.03 -20.66 -8.91
CA LEU A 133 0.77 -19.55 -9.44
C LEU A 133 1.00 -18.45 -8.40
N ILE A 134 -0.03 -18.07 -7.64
CA ILE A 134 0.10 -17.06 -6.57
C ILE A 134 1.09 -17.53 -5.50
N ILE A 135 1.00 -18.78 -5.04
CA ILE A 135 1.91 -19.36 -4.04
C ILE A 135 3.36 -19.32 -4.55
N LEU A 136 3.59 -19.73 -5.80
CA LEU A 136 4.92 -19.72 -6.40
C LEU A 136 5.49 -18.30 -6.45
N LEU A 137 4.71 -17.33 -6.95
CA LEU A 137 5.13 -15.93 -7.04
C LEU A 137 5.31 -15.30 -5.66
N PHE A 138 4.48 -15.65 -4.69
CA PHE A 138 4.60 -15.22 -3.31
C PHE A 138 5.88 -15.76 -2.65
N ALA A 139 6.28 -17.00 -2.95
CA ALA A 139 7.54 -17.54 -2.47
C ALA A 139 8.74 -16.77 -3.05
N VAL A 140 8.73 -16.50 -4.36
CA VAL A 140 9.75 -15.66 -5.02
C VAL A 140 9.77 -14.27 -4.38
N HIS A 141 8.61 -13.65 -4.19
CA HIS A 141 8.46 -12.33 -3.60
C HIS A 141 8.99 -12.28 -2.16
N THR A 142 8.73 -13.31 -1.37
CA THR A 142 9.25 -13.45 -0.01
C THR A 142 10.77 -13.50 -0.01
N VAL A 143 11.39 -14.29 -0.88
CA VAL A 143 12.85 -14.37 -1.01
C VAL A 143 13.45 -13.01 -1.40
N LEU A 144 12.83 -12.31 -2.35
CA LEU A 144 13.27 -10.98 -2.77
C LEU A 144 13.16 -9.95 -1.64
N ASN A 145 12.08 -9.98 -0.86
CA ASN A 145 11.90 -9.11 0.30
C ASN A 145 12.92 -9.41 1.41
N ILE A 146 13.23 -10.67 1.66
CA ILE A 146 14.28 -11.05 2.61
C ILE A 146 15.64 -10.53 2.14
N ARG A 147 15.96 -10.68 0.85
CA ARG A 147 17.21 -10.16 0.29
C ARG A 147 17.29 -8.63 0.41
N MET A 148 16.19 -7.93 0.13
CA MET A 148 16.07 -6.49 0.32
C MET A 148 16.29 -6.10 1.79
N TRP A 149 15.61 -6.78 2.72
CA TRP A 149 15.71 -6.52 4.16
C TRP A 149 17.15 -6.66 4.71
N ARG A 150 17.90 -7.62 4.18
CA ARG A 150 19.31 -7.81 4.54
C ARG A 150 20.20 -6.65 4.09
N GLY A 151 19.85 -5.99 2.97
CA GLY A 151 20.62 -4.90 2.38
C GLY A 151 20.22 -3.49 2.85
N VAL A 152 19.15 -3.33 3.64
CA VAL A 152 18.78 -2.02 4.20
C VAL A 152 19.54 -1.71 5.48
N ASP A 153 19.80 -0.43 5.70
CA ASP A 153 20.42 0.09 6.91
C ASP A 153 19.49 0.02 8.13
N GLU A 154 20.03 0.32 9.31
CA GLU A 154 19.29 0.27 10.57
C GLU A 154 18.20 1.36 10.67
N LEU A 155 18.38 2.50 9.99
CA LEU A 155 17.39 3.58 9.98
C LEU A 155 16.12 3.16 9.25
N LEU A 156 16.26 2.57 8.06
CA LEU A 156 15.16 2.02 7.28
C LEU A 156 14.50 0.87 8.03
N ARG A 157 15.26 -0.04 8.65
CA ARG A 157 14.70 -1.13 9.47
C ARG A 157 13.82 -0.61 10.58
N ARG A 158 14.28 0.40 11.34
CA ARG A 158 13.49 1.02 12.41
C ARG A 158 12.26 1.73 11.88
N THR A 159 12.38 2.42 10.75
CA THR A 159 11.25 3.09 10.07
C THR A 159 10.18 2.08 9.67
N THR A 160 10.58 0.96 9.07
CA THR A 160 9.66 -0.14 8.71
C THR A 160 9.00 -0.76 9.94
N LEU A 161 9.75 -1.01 11.02
CA LEU A 161 9.20 -1.55 12.26
C LEU A 161 8.22 -0.60 12.93
N GLU A 162 8.49 0.71 12.91
CA GLU A 162 7.56 1.73 13.42
C GLU A 162 6.25 1.71 12.61
N ALA A 163 6.35 1.71 11.28
CA ALA A 163 5.18 1.63 10.40
C ALA A 163 4.39 0.34 10.65
N ALA A 164 5.06 -0.82 10.71
CA ALA A 164 4.44 -2.11 10.98
C ALA A 164 3.72 -2.14 12.35
N THR A 165 4.36 -1.60 13.40
CA THR A 165 3.77 -1.52 14.73
C THR A 165 2.53 -0.63 14.75
N ALA A 166 2.60 0.55 14.11
CA ALA A 166 1.48 1.46 14.03
C ALA A 166 0.32 0.85 13.22
N THR A 167 0.61 0.23 12.06
CA THR A 167 -0.39 -0.50 11.26
C THR A 167 -1.00 -1.65 12.04
N PHE A 168 -0.22 -2.39 12.82
CA PHE A 168 -0.74 -3.48 13.64
C PHE A 168 -1.79 -2.99 14.64
N PHE A 169 -1.47 -1.96 15.44
CA PHE A 169 -2.42 -1.45 16.44
C PHE A 169 -3.65 -0.80 15.81
N LEU A 170 -3.46 -0.01 14.74
CA LEU A 170 -4.58 0.63 14.04
C LEU A 170 -5.47 -0.41 13.35
N GLY A 171 -4.86 -1.35 12.61
CA GLY A 171 -5.56 -2.41 11.91
C GLY A 171 -6.32 -3.33 12.87
N GLN A 172 -5.68 -3.76 13.95
CA GLN A 172 -6.31 -4.61 14.96
C GLN A 172 -7.45 -3.89 15.68
N GLY A 173 -7.28 -2.61 16.03
CA GLY A 173 -8.33 -1.81 16.65
C GLY A 173 -9.55 -1.63 15.74
N LEU A 174 -9.31 -1.26 14.47
CA LEU A 174 -10.38 -1.13 13.47
C LEU A 174 -11.10 -2.46 13.22
N LEU A 175 -10.35 -3.54 13.08
CA LEU A 175 -10.91 -4.88 12.85
C LEU A 175 -11.73 -5.35 14.07
N PHE A 176 -11.27 -5.09 15.29
CA PHE A 176 -12.04 -5.41 16.50
C PHE A 176 -13.36 -4.65 16.55
N LEU A 177 -13.35 -3.33 16.29
CA LEU A 177 -14.56 -2.52 16.28
C LEU A 177 -15.55 -2.99 15.21
N TRP A 178 -15.04 -3.32 14.02
CA TRP A 178 -15.86 -3.87 12.94
C TRP A 178 -16.45 -5.23 13.32
N ALA A 179 -15.64 -6.16 13.84
CA ALA A 179 -16.09 -7.48 14.27
C ALA A 179 -17.12 -7.39 15.42
N ALA A 180 -16.95 -6.45 16.35
CA ALA A 180 -17.94 -6.19 17.39
C ALA A 180 -19.27 -5.69 16.79
N ALA A 181 -19.21 -4.76 15.83
CA ALA A 181 -20.40 -4.26 15.14
C ALA A 181 -21.09 -5.35 14.30
N GLU A 182 -20.35 -6.24 13.63
CA GLU A 182 -20.90 -7.43 12.96
C GLU A 182 -21.61 -8.35 13.97
N ARG A 183 -20.97 -8.61 15.12
CA ARG A 183 -21.55 -9.45 16.17
C ARG A 183 -22.83 -8.87 16.78
N LEU A 184 -22.97 -7.54 16.77
CA LEU A 184 -24.16 -6.81 17.18
C LEU A 184 -25.15 -6.57 16.02
N SER A 185 -24.90 -7.14 14.84
CA SER A 185 -25.73 -7.00 13.63
C SER A 185 -25.88 -5.57 13.11
N LEU A 186 -24.88 -4.71 13.37
CA LEU A 186 -24.84 -3.32 12.91
C LEU A 186 -24.12 -3.14 11.56
N LEU A 187 -23.19 -4.04 11.22
CA LEU A 187 -22.40 -3.99 9.99
C LEU A 187 -22.42 -5.35 9.25
N PRO A 188 -22.22 -5.34 7.92
CA PRO A 188 -22.15 -6.56 7.13
C PRO A 188 -20.81 -7.31 7.35
N PRO A 189 -20.80 -8.64 7.12
CA PRO A 189 -19.61 -9.46 7.26
C PRO A 189 -18.52 -9.09 6.23
N LEU A 190 -17.27 -9.02 6.70
CA LEU A 190 -16.08 -8.93 5.85
C LEU A 190 -15.53 -10.32 5.52
N THR A 191 -14.98 -10.43 4.31
CA THR A 191 -14.18 -11.58 3.89
C THR A 191 -12.70 -11.34 4.18
N ALA A 192 -11.90 -12.41 4.13
CA ALA A 192 -10.44 -12.32 4.25
C ALA A 192 -9.82 -11.37 3.22
N TRP A 193 -10.37 -11.31 2.01
CA TRP A 193 -9.92 -10.39 0.97
C TRP A 193 -10.17 -8.92 1.32
N ASP A 194 -11.34 -8.62 1.89
CA ASP A 194 -11.68 -7.25 2.31
C ASP A 194 -10.72 -6.76 3.40
N VAL A 195 -10.45 -7.62 4.38
CA VAL A 195 -9.51 -7.34 5.47
C VAL A 195 -8.09 -7.14 4.91
N TYR A 196 -7.64 -8.01 4.00
CA TYR A 196 -6.30 -7.91 3.42
C TYR A 196 -6.10 -6.63 2.60
N ALA A 197 -7.08 -6.26 1.77
CA ALA A 197 -7.02 -5.02 0.97
C ALA A 197 -6.89 -3.79 1.88
N VAL A 198 -7.70 -3.71 2.95
CA VAL A 198 -7.64 -2.61 3.93
C VAL A 198 -6.31 -2.59 4.67
N LEU A 199 -5.84 -3.73 5.16
CA LEU A 199 -4.56 -3.82 5.87
C LEU A 199 -3.40 -3.36 5.00
N MET A 200 -3.38 -3.74 3.71
CA MET A 200 -2.33 -3.32 2.80
C MET A 200 -2.36 -1.82 2.50
N THR A 201 -3.54 -1.26 2.23
CA THR A 201 -3.67 0.19 2.03
C THR A 201 -3.26 0.96 3.28
N LEU A 202 -3.71 0.50 4.46
CA LEU A 202 -3.33 1.11 5.74
C LEU A 202 -1.82 1.03 5.98
N TYR A 203 -1.20 -0.12 5.71
CA TYR A 203 0.24 -0.30 5.83
C TYR A 203 1.01 0.71 4.98
N LEU A 204 0.64 0.88 3.71
CA LEU A 204 1.32 1.79 2.81
C LEU A 204 1.11 3.25 3.19
N PHE A 205 -0.12 3.61 3.59
CA PHE A 205 -0.42 4.95 4.09
C PHE A 205 0.43 5.29 5.32
N VAL A 206 0.44 4.40 6.32
CA VAL A 206 1.24 4.58 7.54
C VAL A 206 2.74 4.62 7.20
N SER A 207 3.21 3.73 6.32
CA SER A 207 4.60 3.72 5.88
C SER A 207 5.01 5.04 5.22
N ALA A 208 4.17 5.59 4.34
CA ALA A 208 4.41 6.89 3.72
C ALA A 208 4.46 8.03 4.75
N VAL A 209 3.53 8.04 5.71
CA VAL A 209 3.50 9.03 6.79
C VAL A 209 4.74 8.95 7.67
N VAL A 210 5.16 7.74 8.06
CA VAL A 210 6.36 7.54 8.89
C VAL A 210 7.62 7.95 8.13
N SER A 211 7.75 7.58 6.85
CA SER A 211 8.87 8.00 5.99
C SER A 211 8.95 9.51 5.84
N ALA A 212 7.84 10.19 5.54
CA ALA A 212 7.80 11.65 5.43
C ALA A 212 8.14 12.36 6.75
N ARG A 213 7.75 11.79 7.90
CA ARG A 213 8.11 12.33 9.23
C ARG A 213 9.60 12.22 9.54
N ARG A 214 10.28 11.23 8.98
CA ARG A 214 11.72 11.00 9.14
C ARG A 214 12.58 11.68 8.07
N GLY A 215 11.95 12.38 7.11
CA GLY A 215 12.66 13.05 6.01
C GLY A 215 13.21 12.08 4.97
N LEU A 216 12.64 10.88 4.87
CA LEU A 216 13.04 9.84 3.92
C LEU A 216 12.22 9.86 2.62
N ALA A 217 11.15 10.67 2.58
CA ALA A 217 10.20 10.80 1.47
C ALA A 217 9.70 12.25 1.36
#